data_AF-A0A3P6G009-F1
#
_entry.id   AF-A0A3P6G009-F1
#
_cell.length_a   1.000
_cell.length_b   1.000
_cell.length_c   1.000
_cell.angle_alpha   90.00
_cell.angle_beta   90.00
_cell.angle_gamma   90.00
#
_symmetry.space_group_name_H-M   'P 1'
#
loop_
_entity.id
_entity.type
_entity.pdbx_description
1 polymer ?
#
loop_
_entity_poly.entity_id
_entity_poly.type
_entity_poly.pdbx_seq_one_letter_code
_entity_poly.pdbx_strand_id
1 'polypeptide(L)'
;MCLMCLLGDVSETSRRRTTTIRNPIKCCLLNYSRRRKQQHIRCFHHHHSPHQVSFKSITMFSSSFLRLVLLLCLVSSSFSTASPSNTTAADQTLRPQEELQKLKLIRQELQKINKPAVKTIQAISIFSKFSSDGDTIDCVLSHQQPAFDHPLLQGQRPMDPPELPKGYIKDEKSYEDSQLWSLSGEFCPEGTIPVRRTTEQDMLRASSVRRFGRKIRRVRRDSTNNGHEHAVGYVSGRQYYGAKASINVWSPRVASQHEFSLSQIWVIAGSFTHDLNTIEAGWQISPELYGDTYPRFFTYWTSDAYRSTGCYNLLCSGFVQTNRRIAIGAAISPRSSYRGGQFDISLLIWKDPKHGHWWLQFGSGTLVGYWPAFLFTHLKQHGSMVQFGGEIVNTRPGGSHTSTQMGSGHFAGEGFGKASYFRNLQVVDWDNTLLPVSNLKILADHPNCYDIRGGTNRVWGNYFYYGGPGKNPRCP
;
A
#
# COMPACT_ATOMS: atom_id res chain seq x y z
N MET A 1 -20.51 19.38 65.88
CA MET A 1 -21.54 20.39 65.53
C MET A 1 -22.44 19.71 64.50
N CYS A 2 -23.73 19.39 64.70
CA CYS A 2 -24.82 20.08 65.43
C CYS A 2 -25.12 21.46 64.80
N LEU A 3 -26.35 21.88 64.47
CA LEU A 3 -27.75 21.46 64.77
C LEU A 3 -28.60 21.52 63.45
N MET A 4 -29.90 21.17 63.26
CA MET A 4 -31.01 20.45 63.94
C MET A 4 -32.01 20.04 62.80
N CYS A 5 -32.79 18.94 62.82
CA CYS A 5 -34.06 18.64 63.53
C CYS A 5 -35.29 19.52 63.21
N LEU A 6 -36.37 18.89 62.74
CA LEU A 6 -37.83 19.16 62.95
C LEU A 6 -38.58 17.98 62.26
N LEU A 7 -38.96 16.90 62.95
CA LEU A 7 -40.20 16.64 63.72
C LEU A 7 -41.35 16.01 62.90
N GLY A 8 -41.99 14.96 63.46
CA GLY A 8 -43.14 14.25 62.88
C GLY A 8 -43.23 12.76 63.27
N ASP A 9 -43.98 12.46 64.34
CA ASP A 9 -44.33 11.09 64.81
C ASP A 9 -45.50 10.48 63.97
N VAL A 10 -46.05 9.25 64.15
CA VAL A 10 -46.13 8.27 65.26
C VAL A 10 -46.31 6.83 64.68
N SER A 11 -45.74 5.79 65.33
CA SER A 11 -46.07 4.31 65.30
C SER A 11 -46.32 3.58 63.94
N GLU A 12 -46.28 2.25 63.80
CA GLU A 12 -46.14 1.12 64.75
C GLU A 12 -45.33 -0.05 64.12
N THR A 13 -45.47 -1.29 64.60
CA THR A 13 -44.44 -2.36 64.43
C THR A 13 -44.67 -3.40 63.33
N SER A 14 -43.55 -4.01 62.87
CA SER A 14 -43.36 -5.47 62.64
C SER A 14 -43.10 -6.01 61.21
N ARG A 15 -41.87 -6.53 61.06
CA ARG A 15 -41.42 -7.70 60.23
C ARG A 15 -41.42 -7.66 58.68
N ARG A 16 -40.18 -7.54 58.18
CA ARG A 16 -39.53 -8.34 57.11
C ARG A 16 -40.23 -8.53 55.76
N ARG A 17 -39.67 -7.88 54.73
CA ARG A 17 -39.05 -8.56 53.56
C ARG A 17 -37.98 -7.65 52.92
N THR A 18 -36.84 -8.22 52.54
CA THR A 18 -35.75 -7.52 51.85
C THR A 18 -35.71 -7.92 50.39
N THR A 19 -35.66 -6.93 49.49
CA THR A 19 -35.56 -7.12 48.04
C THR A 19 -34.41 -6.26 47.51
N THR A 20 -33.41 -6.88 46.89
CA THR A 20 -32.18 -6.18 46.44
C THR A 20 -32.00 -6.33 44.94
N ILE A 21 -31.99 -5.21 44.22
CA ILE A 21 -31.80 -5.17 42.76
C ILE A 21 -30.30 -5.27 42.43
N ARG A 22 -29.90 -6.18 41.54
CA ARG A 22 -28.58 -6.17 40.88
C ARG A 22 -28.64 -6.74 39.45
N ASN A 23 -28.23 -5.94 38.48
CA ASN A 23 -27.76 -6.44 37.18
C ASN A 23 -26.37 -7.09 37.35
N PRO A 24 -26.06 -8.12 36.53
CA PRO A 24 -24.69 -8.27 36.05
C PRO A 24 -24.62 -8.63 34.55
N ILE A 25 -23.83 -7.87 33.78
CA ILE A 25 -23.30 -8.33 32.49
C ILE A 25 -22.12 -9.28 32.78
N LYS A 26 -22.06 -10.43 32.11
CA LYS A 26 -20.87 -11.30 32.11
C LYS A 26 -20.60 -11.93 30.74
N CYS A 27 -19.32 -12.18 30.48
CA CYS A 27 -18.78 -12.61 29.20
C CYS A 27 -19.07 -14.09 28.88
N CYS A 28 -19.21 -14.42 27.60
CA CYS A 28 -19.14 -15.79 27.10
C CYS A 28 -17.80 -16.03 26.39
N LEU A 29 -16.94 -16.87 26.96
CA LEU A 29 -15.82 -17.50 26.27
C LEU A 29 -16.27 -18.87 25.76
N LEU A 30 -16.22 -19.08 24.44
CA LEU A 30 -16.56 -20.37 23.82
C LEU A 30 -15.32 -21.29 23.78
N ASN A 31 -15.19 -22.15 24.80
CA ASN A 31 -14.22 -23.24 24.79
C ASN A 31 -14.79 -24.45 24.03
N TYR A 32 -13.98 -25.01 23.12
CA TYR A 32 -14.43 -26.04 22.18
C TYR A 32 -14.10 -27.45 22.71
N SER A 33 -15.11 -28.23 23.13
CA SER A 33 -14.90 -29.63 23.54
C SER A 33 -15.98 -30.58 23.00
N ARG A 34 -15.54 -31.69 22.40
CA ARG A 34 -16.41 -32.74 21.86
C ARG A 34 -16.91 -33.67 22.97
N ARG A 35 -18.20 -34.04 22.95
CA ARG A 35 -18.69 -35.38 23.36
C ARG A 35 -20.05 -35.69 22.72
N ARG A 36 -20.33 -36.99 22.48
CA ARG A 36 -21.57 -37.50 21.85
C ARG A 36 -22.53 -38.08 22.90
N LYS A 37 -23.83 -37.82 22.74
CA LYS A 37 -25.01 -38.71 22.91
C LYS A 37 -26.26 -37.84 22.67
N GLN A 38 -27.10 -38.06 21.66
CA GLN A 38 -27.97 -39.22 21.34
C GLN A 38 -29.23 -39.25 22.23
N GLN A 39 -30.37 -38.83 21.65
CA GLN A 39 -31.73 -39.11 22.11
C GLN A 39 -32.61 -39.40 20.88
N HIS A 40 -33.59 -40.29 21.04
CA HIS A 40 -34.52 -40.73 19.98
C HIS A 40 -35.92 -40.16 20.21
N ILE A 41 -36.63 -39.85 19.12
CA ILE A 41 -38.09 -39.94 19.04
C ILE A 41 -38.44 -40.81 17.80
N ARG A 42 -39.57 -41.52 17.84
CA ARG A 42 -39.87 -42.67 16.96
C ARG A 42 -40.60 -42.28 15.67
N CYS A 43 -40.42 -43.12 14.64
CA CYS A 43 -41.25 -43.13 13.43
C CYS A 43 -42.59 -43.84 13.67
N PHE A 44 -43.56 -43.56 12.79
CA PHE A 44 -44.67 -44.45 12.47
C PHE A 44 -44.68 -44.68 10.94
N HIS A 45 -45.06 -45.88 10.51
CA HIS A 45 -45.21 -46.22 9.09
C HIS A 45 -46.68 -46.55 8.78
N HIS A 46 -47.13 -46.19 7.58
CA HIS A 46 -48.19 -46.92 6.90
C HIS A 46 -47.87 -46.96 5.40
N HIS A 47 -48.04 -48.12 4.77
CA HIS A 47 -47.98 -48.28 3.32
C HIS A 47 -49.37 -48.07 2.71
N HIS A 48 -49.43 -47.52 1.49
CA HIS A 48 -50.23 -48.06 0.37
C HIS A 48 -49.72 -47.51 -0.97
N SER A 49 -49.99 -48.24 -2.06
CA SER A 49 -49.42 -48.00 -3.41
C SER A 49 -50.23 -47.00 -4.25
N PRO A 50 -49.60 -46.27 -5.19
CA PRO A 50 -50.31 -45.51 -6.23
C PRO A 50 -50.61 -46.38 -7.46
N HIS A 51 -51.77 -46.17 -8.09
CA HIS A 51 -52.05 -46.60 -9.46
C HIS A 51 -51.80 -45.47 -10.48
N GLN A 52 -51.76 -45.85 -11.76
CA GLN A 52 -51.40 -44.98 -12.89
C GLN A 52 -52.46 -43.91 -13.23
N VAL A 53 -52.04 -42.82 -13.87
CA VAL A 53 -52.49 -42.42 -15.23
C VAL A 53 -51.37 -41.63 -15.92
N SER A 54 -51.27 -41.79 -17.24
CA SER A 54 -50.21 -41.28 -18.16
C SER A 54 -50.31 -39.78 -18.48
N PHE A 55 -49.20 -39.14 -18.87
CA PHE A 55 -49.13 -38.46 -20.18
C PHE A 55 -47.71 -38.24 -20.75
N LYS A 56 -47.36 -39.08 -21.74
CA LYS A 56 -46.43 -38.93 -22.91
C LYS A 56 -45.04 -38.25 -22.80
N SER A 57 -44.05 -38.92 -23.40
CA SER A 57 -42.65 -38.51 -23.59
C SER A 57 -42.42 -37.48 -24.71
N ILE A 58 -41.29 -36.75 -24.62
CA ILE A 58 -40.50 -36.32 -25.79
C ILE A 58 -39.03 -36.64 -25.54
N THR A 59 -38.42 -37.45 -26.40
CA THR A 59 -36.98 -37.79 -26.38
C THR A 59 -36.42 -37.86 -27.79
N MET A 60 -35.93 -36.73 -28.32
CA MET A 60 -35.01 -36.70 -29.47
C MET A 60 -34.12 -35.46 -29.45
N PHE A 61 -32.81 -35.66 -29.34
CA PHE A 61 -31.81 -34.80 -29.99
C PHE A 61 -30.78 -35.71 -30.65
N SER A 62 -30.45 -35.43 -31.91
CA SER A 62 -29.85 -36.42 -32.82
C SER A 62 -28.34 -36.30 -32.96
N SER A 63 -27.70 -37.40 -33.36
CA SER A 63 -26.27 -37.46 -33.68
C SER A 63 -25.84 -36.60 -34.88
N SER A 64 -26.79 -35.96 -35.58
CA SER A 64 -26.55 -35.03 -36.68
C SER A 64 -25.77 -33.78 -36.24
N PHE A 65 -26.05 -33.24 -35.05
CA PHE A 65 -25.43 -31.98 -34.60
C PHE A 65 -23.92 -32.14 -34.35
N LEU A 66 -23.49 -33.29 -33.80
CA LEU A 66 -22.09 -33.58 -33.53
C LEU A 66 -21.26 -33.71 -34.83
N ARG A 67 -21.87 -34.17 -35.93
CA ARG A 67 -21.22 -34.27 -37.24
C ARG A 67 -21.03 -32.91 -37.92
N LEU A 68 -21.95 -31.96 -37.70
CA LEU A 68 -21.86 -30.62 -38.28
C LEU A 68 -20.65 -29.84 -37.73
N VAL A 69 -20.40 -29.94 -36.42
CA VAL A 69 -19.23 -29.31 -35.77
C VAL A 69 -17.91 -29.90 -36.30
N LEU A 70 -17.85 -31.22 -36.51
CA LEU A 70 -16.66 -31.89 -37.02
C LEU A 70 -16.33 -31.53 -38.48
N LEU A 71 -17.32 -31.28 -39.35
CA LEU A 71 -17.06 -30.81 -40.71
C LEU A 71 -16.50 -29.37 -40.72
N LEU A 72 -17.04 -28.47 -39.89
CA LEU A 72 -16.61 -27.06 -39.85
C LEU A 72 -15.13 -26.90 -39.45
N CYS A 73 -14.60 -27.80 -38.64
CA CYS A 73 -13.18 -27.80 -38.25
C CYS A 73 -12.20 -28.34 -39.32
N LEU A 74 -12.69 -28.89 -40.45
CA LEU A 74 -11.86 -29.55 -41.47
C LEU A 74 -11.80 -28.80 -42.82
N VAL A 75 -12.49 -27.65 -42.95
CA VAL A 75 -12.60 -26.90 -44.22
C VAL A 75 -11.88 -25.54 -44.17
N SER A 76 -11.46 -25.07 -42.99
CA SER A 76 -10.74 -23.79 -42.81
C SER A 76 -9.24 -23.86 -43.12
N SER A 77 -8.70 -25.04 -43.46
CA SER A 77 -7.28 -25.26 -43.77
C SER A 77 -7.02 -25.39 -45.28
N SER A 78 -7.04 -24.27 -46.02
CA SER A 78 -6.13 -23.96 -47.15
C SER A 78 -6.49 -22.67 -47.92
N PHE A 79 -5.46 -22.01 -48.47
CA PHE A 79 -5.47 -20.92 -49.47
C PHE A 79 -6.18 -19.59 -49.17
N SER A 80 -5.38 -18.54 -48.99
CA SER A 80 -5.45 -17.36 -49.87
C SER A 80 -4.12 -16.57 -49.86
N THR A 81 -3.41 -16.68 -50.98
CA THR A 81 -2.64 -15.64 -51.69
C THR A 81 -2.01 -14.47 -50.92
N ALA A 82 -0.68 -14.34 -51.07
CA ALA A 82 0.05 -13.11 -50.73
C ALA A 82 -0.12 -12.01 -51.79
N SER A 83 -0.10 -10.75 -51.35
CA SER A 83 0.17 -9.55 -52.16
C SER A 83 0.93 -8.54 -51.28
N PRO A 84 1.87 -7.75 -51.83
CA PRO A 84 2.87 -7.06 -51.01
C PRO A 84 2.33 -5.79 -50.36
N SER A 85 2.34 -5.77 -49.02
CA SER A 85 2.42 -4.53 -48.24
C SER A 85 3.85 -4.39 -47.71
N ASN A 86 4.42 -3.18 -47.82
CA ASN A 86 5.80 -2.91 -47.41
C ASN A 86 5.92 -2.77 -45.88
N THR A 87 5.61 -3.83 -45.13
CA THR A 87 6.20 -4.00 -43.80
C THR A 87 7.69 -4.28 -43.98
N THR A 88 8.53 -3.27 -43.74
CA THR A 88 9.94 -3.51 -43.43
C THR A 88 10.00 -4.52 -42.30
N ALA A 89 10.50 -5.72 -42.59
CA ALA A 89 10.75 -6.72 -41.56
C ALA A 89 11.77 -6.11 -40.59
N ALA A 90 11.31 -5.69 -39.41
CA ALA A 90 12.18 -5.14 -38.39
C ALA A 90 13.14 -6.25 -37.96
N ASP A 91 14.40 -6.11 -38.36
CA ASP A 91 15.42 -7.15 -38.25
C ASP A 91 15.62 -7.56 -36.79
N GLN A 92 14.93 -8.62 -36.38
CA GLN A 92 15.11 -9.29 -35.10
C GLN A 92 16.40 -10.11 -35.15
N THR A 93 17.52 -9.40 -35.30
CA THR A 93 18.85 -9.92 -35.03
C THR A 93 18.84 -10.42 -33.58
N LEU A 94 18.77 -11.74 -33.41
CA LEU A 94 19.08 -12.37 -32.14
C LEU A 94 20.50 -11.97 -31.77
N ARG A 95 20.69 -11.41 -30.57
CA ARG A 95 22.01 -11.00 -30.07
C ARG A 95 22.37 -11.76 -28.79
N PRO A 96 22.62 -13.09 -28.86
CA PRO A 96 22.88 -13.90 -27.67
C PRO A 96 24.01 -13.37 -26.79
N GLN A 97 24.99 -12.68 -27.38
CA GLN A 97 26.11 -12.07 -26.64
C GLN A 97 25.69 -10.83 -25.84
N GLU A 98 24.80 -9.97 -26.36
CA GLU A 98 24.25 -8.83 -25.62
C GLU A 98 23.29 -9.31 -24.52
N GLU A 99 22.46 -10.31 -24.81
CA GLU A 99 21.57 -10.94 -23.84
C GLU A 99 22.35 -11.63 -22.71
N LEU A 100 23.39 -12.40 -23.04
CA LEU A 100 24.27 -13.03 -22.06
C LEU A 100 25.02 -11.99 -21.19
N GLN A 101 25.42 -10.85 -21.76
CA GLN A 101 25.98 -9.74 -20.98
C GLN A 101 24.93 -9.10 -20.06
N LYS A 102 23.70 -8.88 -20.55
CA LYS A 102 22.58 -8.38 -19.73
C LYS A 102 22.26 -9.32 -18.56
N LEU A 103 22.19 -10.63 -18.81
CA LEU A 103 21.93 -11.65 -17.78
C LEU A 103 23.08 -11.74 -16.75
N LYS A 104 24.35 -11.66 -17.18
CA LYS A 104 25.51 -11.58 -16.28
C LYS A 104 25.43 -10.35 -15.36
N LEU A 105 25.11 -9.18 -15.92
CA LEU A 105 24.92 -7.95 -15.14
C LEU A 105 23.75 -8.05 -14.15
N ILE A 106 22.62 -8.60 -14.58
CA ILE A 106 21.45 -8.81 -13.70
C ILE A 106 21.81 -9.69 -12.50
N ARG A 107 22.50 -10.82 -12.72
CA ARG A 107 22.93 -11.71 -11.64
C ARG A 107 23.89 -11.03 -10.66
N GLN A 108 24.79 -10.17 -11.16
CA GLN A 108 25.69 -9.37 -10.32
C GLN A 108 24.95 -8.33 -9.47
N GLU A 109 23.92 -7.66 -9.99
CA GLU A 109 23.13 -6.73 -9.17
C GLU A 109 22.22 -7.46 -8.17
N LEU A 110 21.60 -8.57 -8.57
CA LEU A 110 20.79 -9.41 -7.67
C LEU A 110 21.60 -9.94 -6.47
N GLN A 111 22.87 -10.31 -6.67
CA GLN A 111 23.78 -10.73 -5.59
C GLN A 111 24.12 -9.61 -4.59
N LYS A 112 23.99 -8.33 -4.98
CA LYS A 112 24.17 -7.18 -4.07
C LYS A 112 22.89 -6.88 -3.29
N ILE A 113 21.75 -6.90 -3.98
CA ILE A 113 20.43 -6.53 -3.45
C ILE A 113 19.88 -7.61 -2.51
N ASN A 114 19.83 -8.88 -2.98
CA ASN A 114 19.29 -9.99 -2.20
C ASN A 114 20.36 -10.50 -1.22
N LYS A 115 20.33 -9.99 0.01
CA LYS A 115 21.23 -10.41 1.10
C LYS A 115 20.93 -11.85 1.56
N PRO A 116 21.91 -12.56 2.16
CA PRO A 116 21.69 -13.89 2.73
C PRO A 116 20.53 -13.91 3.73
N ALA A 117 19.59 -14.83 3.50
CA ALA A 117 18.42 -15.03 4.35
C ALA A 117 18.66 -16.16 5.37
N VAL A 118 18.28 -15.95 6.63
CA VAL A 118 18.28 -17.03 7.65
C VAL A 118 16.94 -17.78 7.70
N LYS A 119 15.90 -17.20 7.12
CA LYS A 119 14.59 -17.81 6.85
C LYS A 119 13.99 -17.16 5.61
N THR A 120 13.32 -17.94 4.76
CA THR A 120 12.47 -17.41 3.68
C THR A 120 11.01 -17.73 4.01
N ILE A 121 10.12 -16.76 3.82
CA ILE A 121 8.66 -16.89 3.96
C ILE A 121 8.05 -16.66 2.57
N GLN A 122 7.08 -17.50 2.19
CA GLN A 122 6.32 -17.32 0.95
C GLN A 122 4.92 -16.79 1.29
N ALA A 123 4.46 -15.75 0.58
CA ALA A 123 3.15 -15.13 0.78
C ALA A 123 1.99 -15.97 0.21
N ILE A 124 1.93 -17.26 0.58
CA ILE A 124 0.94 -18.22 0.09
C ILE A 124 -0.35 -18.09 0.93
N SER A 125 -1.43 -17.65 0.30
CA SER A 125 -2.76 -17.64 0.88
C SER A 125 -3.35 -19.06 0.94
N ILE A 126 -3.02 -19.81 2.00
CA ILE A 126 -3.57 -21.16 2.23
C ILE A 126 -5.08 -21.10 2.55
N PHE A 127 -5.56 -20.00 3.14
CA PHE A 127 -6.92 -19.89 3.69
C PHE A 127 -7.82 -18.83 3.05
N SER A 128 -7.32 -17.96 2.17
CA SER A 128 -8.13 -16.93 1.50
C SER A 128 -8.42 -17.27 0.04
N LYS A 129 -9.58 -16.83 -0.45
CA LYS A 129 -10.03 -16.96 -1.85
C LYS A 129 -9.39 -15.93 -2.79
N PHE A 130 -8.48 -15.10 -2.28
CA PHE A 130 -7.68 -14.17 -3.07
C PHE A 130 -6.38 -14.84 -3.52
N SER A 131 -5.91 -14.50 -4.72
CA SER A 131 -4.58 -14.89 -5.18
C SER A 131 -3.53 -14.38 -4.18
N SER A 132 -2.50 -15.19 -3.92
CA SER A 132 -1.24 -14.66 -3.42
C SER A 132 -0.72 -13.57 -4.36
N ASP A 133 -0.02 -12.58 -3.82
CA ASP A 133 0.82 -11.66 -4.60
C ASP A 133 2.05 -12.39 -5.18
N GLY A 134 2.44 -13.52 -4.58
CA GLY A 134 3.61 -14.30 -4.96
C GLY A 134 4.91 -13.78 -4.33
N ASP A 135 4.82 -12.89 -3.33
CA ASP A 135 6.00 -12.32 -2.68
C ASP A 135 6.78 -13.39 -1.90
N THR A 136 8.08 -13.46 -2.19
CA THR A 136 9.07 -14.12 -1.34
C THR A 136 9.67 -13.08 -0.39
N ILE A 137 9.51 -13.29 0.91
CA ILE A 137 10.06 -12.44 1.97
C ILE A 137 11.25 -13.14 2.60
N ASP A 138 12.43 -12.54 2.50
CA ASP A 138 13.67 -13.03 3.09
C ASP A 138 13.94 -12.34 4.43
N CYS A 139 14.08 -13.13 5.48
CA CYS A 139 14.50 -12.67 6.80
C CYS A 139 16.03 -12.53 6.82
N VAL A 140 16.51 -11.30 6.62
CA VAL A 140 17.93 -10.94 6.58
C VAL A 140 18.38 -10.51 7.98
N LEU A 141 19.59 -10.89 8.40
CA LEU A 141 20.16 -10.43 9.68
C LEU A 141 20.22 -8.90 9.73
N SER A 142 19.78 -8.30 10.83
CA SER A 142 19.53 -6.85 10.90
C SER A 142 20.77 -5.98 10.67
N HIS A 143 21.98 -6.51 10.91
CA HIS A 143 23.27 -5.87 10.66
C HIS A 143 23.88 -6.19 9.29
N GLN A 144 23.19 -6.99 8.45
CA GLN A 144 23.63 -7.40 7.11
C GLN A 144 22.70 -6.86 6.00
N GLN A 145 21.68 -6.08 6.37
CA GLN A 145 20.74 -5.44 5.44
C GLN A 145 21.45 -4.46 4.49
N PRO A 146 20.86 -4.15 3.30
CA PRO A 146 21.47 -3.27 2.29
C PRO A 146 21.92 -1.89 2.80
N ALA A 147 21.37 -1.37 3.89
CA ALA A 147 21.84 -0.14 4.52
C ALA A 147 23.34 -0.16 4.84
N PHE A 148 23.87 -1.28 5.33
CA PHE A 148 25.25 -1.42 5.80
C PHE A 148 26.28 -1.60 4.68
N ASP A 149 25.84 -1.63 3.41
CA ASP A 149 26.73 -1.44 2.24
C ASP A 149 27.22 0.02 2.12
N HIS A 150 26.61 0.98 2.85
CA HIS A 150 27.07 2.37 2.85
C HIS A 150 28.36 2.53 3.67
N PRO A 151 29.43 3.15 3.14
CA PRO A 151 30.71 3.28 3.87
C PRO A 151 30.60 3.94 5.25
N LEU A 152 29.71 4.93 5.41
CA LEU A 152 29.47 5.60 6.70
C LEU A 152 28.56 4.83 7.68
N LEU A 153 28.10 3.63 7.31
CA LEU A 153 27.33 2.72 8.17
C LEU A 153 28.05 1.39 8.42
N GLN A 154 28.97 0.99 7.55
CA GLN A 154 29.61 -0.33 7.59
C GLN A 154 30.15 -0.69 9.00
N GLY A 155 29.77 -1.87 9.50
CA GLY A 155 30.15 -2.36 10.84
C GLY A 155 29.29 -1.85 12.00
N GLN A 156 28.39 -0.88 11.79
CA GLN A 156 27.44 -0.42 12.81
C GLN A 156 26.26 -1.40 12.95
N ARG A 157 25.36 -1.09 13.89
CA ARG A 157 24.09 -1.81 14.11
C ARG A 157 22.92 -0.82 14.02
N PRO A 158 21.69 -1.28 13.74
CA PRO A 158 20.50 -0.43 13.83
C PRO A 158 20.37 0.18 15.23
N MET A 159 19.98 1.45 15.31
CA MET A 159 19.84 2.19 16.56
C MET A 159 18.55 1.82 17.32
N ASP A 160 18.58 2.07 18.63
CA ASP A 160 17.42 1.97 19.51
C ASP A 160 16.29 2.94 19.09
N PRO A 161 15.02 2.64 19.46
CA PRO A 161 13.88 3.54 19.24
C PRO A 161 14.11 4.98 19.71
N PRO A 162 13.67 5.99 18.93
CA PRO A 162 13.74 7.40 19.29
C PRO A 162 12.58 7.79 20.22
N GLU A 163 12.60 9.04 20.70
CA GLU A 163 11.43 9.64 21.35
C GLU A 163 10.32 9.92 20.32
N LEU A 164 9.09 9.51 20.64
CA LEU A 164 7.90 9.83 19.84
C LEU A 164 7.51 11.31 20.02
N PRO A 165 6.93 11.96 19.00
CA PRO A 165 6.48 13.35 19.12
C PRO A 165 5.46 13.57 20.25
N LYS A 166 5.56 14.68 20.96
CA LYS A 166 4.57 15.09 21.98
C LYS A 166 3.18 15.18 21.36
N GLY A 167 2.16 14.71 22.09
CA GLY A 167 0.80 14.62 21.57
C GLY A 167 0.55 13.43 20.63
N TYR A 168 1.54 12.57 20.37
CA TYR A 168 1.29 11.28 19.76
C TYR A 168 0.51 10.37 20.73
N ILE A 169 -0.75 10.11 20.42
CA ILE A 169 -1.55 9.09 21.10
C ILE A 169 -1.22 7.73 20.49
N LYS A 170 -0.70 6.82 21.33
CA LYS A 170 -0.45 5.42 20.97
C LYS A 170 -1.72 4.60 21.15
N ASP A 171 -2.16 3.93 20.11
CA ASP A 171 -3.31 3.03 20.19
C ASP A 171 -2.82 1.63 20.58
N GLU A 172 -3.06 1.22 21.83
CA GLU A 172 -2.46 0.01 22.42
C GLU A 172 -3.04 -1.31 21.88
N LYS A 173 -4.08 -1.26 21.03
CA LYS A 173 -4.95 -2.44 20.78
C LYS A 173 -5.05 -2.91 19.34
N SER A 174 -4.35 -2.31 18.38
CA SER A 174 -4.36 -2.72 16.98
C SER A 174 -2.96 -2.75 16.37
N TYR A 175 -2.24 -3.87 16.45
CA TYR A 175 -1.18 -4.12 15.47
C TYR A 175 -1.85 -4.37 14.11
N GLU A 176 -1.84 -3.35 13.25
CA GLU A 176 -2.38 -3.45 11.90
C GLU A 176 -1.38 -4.22 11.03
N ASP A 177 -1.55 -5.54 10.97
CA ASP A 177 -0.81 -6.44 10.05
C ASP A 177 -1.34 -6.25 8.60
N SER A 178 -1.22 -5.02 8.07
CA SER A 178 -1.82 -4.56 6.81
C SER A 178 -1.13 -5.11 5.54
N GLN A 179 -0.43 -6.24 5.60
CA GLN A 179 0.32 -6.80 4.46
C GLN A 179 -0.09 -8.25 4.16
N LEU A 180 -0.10 -8.63 2.89
CA LEU A 180 -0.56 -9.97 2.47
C LEU A 180 0.28 -11.11 3.06
N TRP A 181 1.61 -10.96 3.12
CA TRP A 181 2.50 -12.01 3.63
C TRP A 181 2.28 -12.33 5.12
N SER A 182 1.97 -11.32 5.95
CA SER A 182 1.69 -11.49 7.38
C SER A 182 0.33 -12.15 7.67
N LEU A 183 -0.57 -12.27 6.70
CA LEU A 183 -1.84 -13.02 6.86
C LEU A 183 -1.63 -14.53 7.07
N SER A 184 -0.42 -15.03 6.83
CA SER A 184 0.01 -16.39 7.22
C SER A 184 0.16 -16.57 8.74
N GLY A 185 0.27 -15.48 9.49
CA GLY A 185 0.72 -15.48 10.89
C GLY A 185 2.23 -15.65 11.06
N GLU A 186 3.00 -15.85 9.97
CA GLU A 186 4.45 -15.93 10.02
C GLU A 186 5.11 -14.55 9.95
N PHE A 187 6.05 -14.33 10.88
CA PHE A 187 6.92 -13.16 10.92
C PHE A 187 8.39 -13.57 10.91
N CYS A 188 9.28 -12.62 10.68
CA CYS A 188 10.72 -12.88 10.74
C CYS A 188 11.22 -13.07 12.20
N PRO A 189 12.27 -13.88 12.42
CA PRO A 189 12.91 -14.05 13.73
C PRO A 189 13.45 -12.76 14.36
N GLU A 190 13.74 -12.78 15.65
CA GLU A 190 14.42 -11.66 16.32
C GLU A 190 15.86 -11.52 15.84
N GLY A 191 16.36 -10.27 15.83
CA GLY A 191 17.63 -9.93 15.17
C GLY A 191 17.60 -9.94 13.63
N THR A 192 16.43 -10.09 13.00
CA THR A 192 16.27 -10.09 11.54
C THR A 192 15.21 -9.09 11.06
N ILE A 193 15.26 -8.73 9.77
CA ILE A 193 14.28 -7.89 9.09
C ILE A 193 13.68 -8.63 7.88
N PRO A 194 12.39 -8.46 7.55
CA PRO A 194 11.82 -8.93 6.29
C PRO A 194 12.21 -8.01 5.12
N VAL A 195 12.79 -8.61 4.08
CA VAL A 195 13.14 -7.96 2.82
C VAL A 195 12.40 -8.67 1.68
N ARG A 196 11.65 -7.93 0.85
CA ARG A 196 11.03 -8.53 -0.35
C ARG A 196 12.12 -8.88 -1.37
N ARG A 197 12.24 -10.17 -1.72
CA ARG A 197 13.22 -10.65 -2.71
C ARG A 197 12.99 -9.98 -4.07
N THR A 198 14.06 -9.49 -4.69
CA THR A 198 14.04 -9.00 -6.07
C THR A 198 14.32 -10.15 -7.02
N THR A 199 13.57 -10.27 -8.12
CA THR A 199 13.69 -11.39 -9.08
C THR A 199 14.48 -11.01 -10.35
N GLU A 200 14.95 -12.01 -11.10
CA GLU A 200 15.52 -11.79 -12.44
C GLU A 200 14.49 -11.11 -13.37
N GLN A 201 13.20 -11.45 -13.23
CA GLN A 201 12.11 -10.80 -13.97
C GLN A 201 11.92 -9.33 -13.59
N ASP A 202 12.13 -8.94 -12.32
CA ASP A 202 12.08 -7.53 -11.90
C ASP A 202 13.16 -6.69 -12.59
N MET A 203 14.37 -7.23 -12.65
CA MET A 203 15.51 -6.60 -13.32
C MET A 203 15.36 -6.59 -14.85
N LEU A 204 14.64 -7.56 -15.43
CA LEU A 204 14.35 -7.65 -16.87
C LEU A 204 13.27 -6.66 -17.32
N ARG A 205 12.23 -6.40 -16.51
CA ARG A 205 11.17 -5.41 -16.78
C ARG A 205 11.67 -3.97 -16.73
N ALA A 206 12.70 -3.70 -15.92
CA ALA A 206 13.21 -2.36 -15.68
C ALA A 206 13.95 -1.78 -16.89
N SER A 207 13.67 -0.51 -17.18
CA SER A 207 14.28 0.27 -18.27
C SER A 207 15.81 0.44 -18.15
N SER A 208 16.42 0.13 -16.99
CA SER A 208 17.88 0.18 -16.83
C SER A 208 18.35 -0.64 -15.61
N VAL A 209 18.97 -1.80 -15.87
CA VAL A 209 19.54 -2.69 -14.82
C VAL A 209 20.48 -1.93 -13.86
N ARG A 210 21.37 -1.08 -14.39
CA ARG A 210 22.31 -0.26 -13.59
C ARG A 210 21.66 0.87 -12.76
N ARG A 211 20.36 1.16 -12.97
CA ARG A 211 19.60 2.19 -12.25
C ARG A 211 18.34 1.61 -11.60
N PHE A 212 18.27 0.29 -11.42
CA PHE A 212 17.19 -0.34 -10.69
C PHE A 212 17.07 0.26 -9.29
N GLY A 213 15.84 0.44 -8.82
CA GLY A 213 15.57 1.11 -7.55
C GLY A 213 15.80 2.63 -7.50
N ARG A 214 16.18 3.32 -8.59
CA ARG A 214 16.30 4.79 -8.61
C ARG A 214 15.26 5.44 -9.52
N LYS A 215 14.65 6.55 -9.10
CA LYS A 215 13.82 7.38 -10.00
C LYS A 215 14.71 7.99 -11.08
N ILE A 216 14.32 7.89 -12.35
CA ILE A 216 15.05 8.49 -13.47
C ILE A 216 14.39 9.83 -13.83
N ARG A 217 15.08 10.96 -13.61
CA ARG A 217 14.66 12.25 -14.19
C ARG A 217 14.70 12.16 -15.71
N ARG A 218 13.52 12.04 -16.33
CA ARG A 218 13.33 12.17 -17.77
C ARG A 218 13.50 13.64 -18.14
N VAL A 219 14.72 14.04 -18.48
CA VAL A 219 14.99 15.35 -19.09
C VAL A 219 14.43 15.35 -20.51
N ARG A 220 13.11 15.54 -20.64
CA ARG A 220 12.52 16.01 -21.90
C ARG A 220 12.98 17.45 -22.09
N ARG A 221 13.54 17.73 -23.26
CA ARG A 221 14.20 19.01 -23.55
C ARG A 221 13.21 20.16 -23.82
N ASP A 222 11.95 19.81 -24.03
CA ASP A 222 10.84 20.71 -24.33
C ASP A 222 9.60 20.38 -23.48
N SER A 223 8.81 21.42 -23.20
CA SER A 223 7.64 21.47 -22.29
C SER A 223 7.94 21.32 -20.80
N THR A 224 7.14 22.03 -19.99
CA THR A 224 7.27 22.15 -18.52
C THR A 224 6.80 20.91 -17.73
N ASN A 225 6.58 19.78 -18.39
CA ASN A 225 5.99 18.58 -17.80
C ASN A 225 6.90 17.36 -18.08
N ASN A 226 7.52 16.81 -17.02
CA ASN A 226 8.37 15.61 -17.09
C ASN A 226 7.58 14.31 -17.41
N GLY A 227 6.27 14.40 -17.57
CA GLY A 227 5.33 13.28 -17.60
C GLY A 227 4.84 12.84 -16.23
N HIS A 228 4.90 13.73 -15.22
CA HIS A 228 4.44 13.48 -13.85
C HIS A 228 3.35 14.49 -13.50
N GLU A 229 2.25 14.02 -12.91
CA GLU A 229 1.07 14.85 -12.62
C GLU A 229 0.53 14.56 -11.22
N HIS A 230 0.20 15.63 -10.49
CA HIS A 230 -0.04 15.59 -9.06
C HIS A 230 -1.44 16.10 -8.70
N ALA A 231 -1.99 15.58 -7.59
CA ALA A 231 -3.09 16.20 -6.86
C ALA A 231 -2.77 16.13 -5.36
N VAL A 232 -2.31 17.25 -4.80
CA VAL A 232 -1.63 17.32 -3.50
C VAL A 232 -2.14 18.45 -2.60
N GLY A 233 -2.30 18.13 -1.32
CA GLY A 233 -2.38 19.10 -0.23
C GLY A 233 -0.99 19.36 0.34
N TYR A 234 -0.62 20.62 0.58
CA TYR A 234 0.71 20.98 1.06
C TYR A 234 0.73 22.12 2.07
N VAL A 235 1.81 22.17 2.86
CA VAL A 235 2.15 23.30 3.73
C VAL A 235 3.63 23.68 3.55
N SER A 236 3.93 24.96 3.64
CA SER A 236 5.23 25.56 3.34
C SER A 236 5.42 26.86 4.11
N GLY A 237 6.66 27.33 4.26
CA GLY A 237 6.97 28.62 4.90
C GLY A 237 7.13 28.56 6.42
N ARG A 238 7.30 27.34 6.96
CA ARG A 238 7.79 27.08 8.33
C ARG A 238 8.89 26.03 8.26
N GLN A 239 9.57 25.80 9.38
CA GLN A 239 10.46 24.65 9.56
C GLN A 239 9.60 23.44 9.96
N TYR A 240 9.77 22.32 9.25
CA TYR A 240 9.02 21.08 9.50
C TYR A 240 9.97 19.97 9.91
N TYR A 241 9.68 19.33 11.04
CA TYR A 241 10.47 18.24 11.61
C TYR A 241 9.76 16.89 11.44
N GLY A 242 8.61 16.86 10.76
CA GLY A 242 7.87 15.64 10.47
C GLY A 242 6.48 15.88 9.90
N ALA A 243 5.83 14.79 9.56
CA ALA A 243 4.52 14.73 8.91
C ALA A 243 3.82 13.42 9.27
N LYS A 244 2.50 13.48 9.54
CA LYS A 244 1.66 12.30 9.78
C LYS A 244 0.34 12.44 9.03
N ALA A 245 -0.16 11.31 8.54
CA ALA A 245 -1.50 11.20 7.97
C ALA A 245 -2.06 9.77 8.14
N SER A 246 -3.36 9.63 7.86
CA SER A 246 -3.97 8.36 7.47
C SER A 246 -4.27 8.42 5.96
N ILE A 247 -3.74 7.45 5.20
CA ILE A 247 -3.69 7.43 3.73
C ILE A 247 -4.58 6.29 3.20
N ASN A 248 -5.65 6.64 2.48
CA ASN A 248 -6.61 5.67 1.96
C ASN A 248 -6.02 4.82 0.83
N VAL A 249 -6.17 3.49 0.94
CA VAL A 249 -5.52 2.50 0.05
C VAL A 249 -6.51 1.98 -1.00
N TRP A 250 -6.12 2.05 -2.27
CA TRP A 250 -6.93 1.64 -3.43
C TRP A 250 -6.13 0.77 -4.42
N SER A 251 -6.81 0.19 -5.41
CA SER A 251 -6.17 -0.45 -6.58
C SER A 251 -6.50 0.30 -7.88
N PRO A 252 -5.99 1.52 -8.09
CA PRO A 252 -6.18 2.24 -9.37
C PRO A 252 -5.61 1.45 -10.54
N ARG A 253 -6.30 1.48 -11.68
CA ARG A 253 -5.77 0.97 -12.95
C ARG A 253 -4.61 1.83 -13.42
N VAL A 254 -3.47 1.21 -13.70
CA VAL A 254 -2.36 1.81 -14.45
C VAL A 254 -2.46 1.31 -15.91
N ALA A 255 -2.29 2.21 -16.88
CA ALA A 255 -2.54 1.95 -18.30
C ALA A 255 -1.34 1.39 -19.07
N SER A 256 -0.12 1.54 -18.54
CA SER A 256 1.13 1.12 -19.16
C SER A 256 2.10 0.57 -18.10
N GLN A 257 2.95 -0.39 -18.48
CA GLN A 257 3.98 -0.92 -17.56
C GLN A 257 4.95 0.16 -17.08
N HIS A 258 5.22 1.17 -17.93
CA HIS A 258 6.13 2.29 -17.67
C HIS A 258 5.46 3.51 -17.03
N GLU A 259 4.27 3.31 -16.46
CA GLU A 259 3.55 4.29 -15.63
C GLU A 259 3.41 3.77 -14.20
N PHE A 260 3.04 4.68 -13.30
CA PHE A 260 2.64 4.33 -11.94
C PHE A 260 1.50 5.24 -11.47
N SER A 261 0.80 4.81 -10.42
CA SER A 261 -0.01 5.66 -9.57
C SER A 261 0.39 5.44 -8.12
N LEU A 262 0.60 6.51 -7.37
CA LEU A 262 0.96 6.44 -5.96
C LEU A 262 0.14 7.40 -5.09
N SER A 263 0.26 7.21 -3.77
CA SER A 263 -0.29 8.04 -2.73
C SER A 263 0.67 8.09 -1.55
N GLN A 264 1.20 9.27 -1.22
CA GLN A 264 2.27 9.37 -0.23
C GLN A 264 2.33 10.68 0.56
N ILE A 265 3.22 10.69 1.55
CA ILE A 265 3.73 11.87 2.24
C ILE A 265 5.12 12.20 1.67
N TRP A 266 5.36 13.46 1.33
CA TRP A 266 6.69 14.00 1.04
C TRP A 266 7.11 14.96 2.16
N VAL A 267 8.31 14.78 2.70
CA VAL A 267 9.02 15.81 3.47
C VAL A 267 10.14 16.37 2.58
N ILE A 268 10.15 17.70 2.37
CA ILE A 268 10.92 18.34 1.31
C ILE A 268 11.78 19.50 1.86
N ALA A 269 13.01 19.62 1.37
CA ALA A 269 13.85 20.83 1.53
C ALA A 269 14.75 21.08 0.30
N GLY A 270 15.38 22.25 0.21
CA GLY A 270 16.17 22.66 -0.96
C GLY A 270 15.32 23.17 -2.15
N SER A 271 15.92 23.30 -3.33
CA SER A 271 15.27 23.77 -4.56
C SER A 271 15.06 22.64 -5.57
N PHE A 272 13.86 22.59 -6.16
CA PHE A 272 13.46 21.65 -7.23
C PHE A 272 14.41 21.65 -8.45
N THR A 273 15.20 22.71 -8.62
CA THR A 273 16.14 22.84 -9.74
C THR A 273 17.34 21.87 -9.63
N HIS A 274 18.09 21.93 -8.52
CA HIS A 274 19.45 21.37 -8.43
C HIS A 274 19.76 20.54 -7.18
N ASP A 275 19.15 20.84 -6.04
CA ASP A 275 19.59 20.38 -4.70
C ASP A 275 18.43 19.90 -3.80
N LEU A 276 17.24 19.71 -4.36
CA LEU A 276 16.06 19.16 -3.68
C LEU A 276 16.39 17.88 -2.89
N ASN A 277 16.07 17.90 -1.61
CA ASN A 277 16.06 16.76 -0.73
C ASN A 277 14.61 16.31 -0.54
N THR A 278 14.32 15.01 -0.72
CA THR A 278 13.02 14.42 -0.36
C THR A 278 13.18 13.20 0.52
N ILE A 279 12.22 13.01 1.43
CA ILE A 279 11.89 11.75 2.08
C ILE A 279 10.43 11.45 1.76
N GLU A 280 10.18 10.21 1.35
CA GLU A 280 8.93 9.79 0.72
C GLU A 280 8.47 8.45 1.30
N ALA A 281 7.21 8.35 1.73
CA ALA A 281 6.61 7.09 2.16
C ALA A 281 5.10 7.06 1.90
N GLY A 282 4.61 5.92 1.41
CA GLY A 282 3.22 5.78 0.98
C GLY A 282 2.89 4.40 0.41
N TRP A 283 1.87 4.33 -0.44
CA TRP A 283 1.59 3.17 -1.28
C TRP A 283 1.67 3.52 -2.76
N GLN A 284 2.13 2.58 -3.59
CA GLN A 284 2.19 2.76 -5.04
C GLN A 284 1.80 1.49 -5.80
N ILE A 285 1.37 1.67 -7.04
CA ILE A 285 1.26 0.63 -8.06
C ILE A 285 2.23 0.99 -9.18
N SER A 286 3.27 0.18 -9.34
CA SER A 286 4.29 0.35 -10.38
C SER A 286 4.62 -1.01 -11.01
N PRO A 287 4.03 -1.34 -12.17
CA PRO A 287 4.26 -2.63 -12.83
C PRO A 287 5.69 -2.81 -13.33
N GLU A 288 6.41 -1.74 -13.71
CA GLU A 288 7.86 -1.81 -13.97
C GLU A 288 8.62 -2.34 -12.74
N LEU A 289 8.39 -1.73 -11.56
CA LEU A 289 9.14 -2.06 -10.34
C LEU A 289 8.75 -3.42 -9.73
N TYR A 290 7.46 -3.76 -9.69
CA TYR A 290 6.95 -4.94 -8.96
C TYR A 290 6.35 -6.05 -9.82
N GLY A 291 5.89 -5.75 -11.05
CA GLY A 291 5.35 -6.75 -11.98
C GLY A 291 3.86 -7.05 -11.83
N ASP A 292 3.17 -6.36 -10.94
CA ASP A 292 1.75 -6.58 -10.64
C ASP A 292 0.96 -5.25 -10.53
N THR A 293 -0.30 -5.34 -10.06
CA THR A 293 -1.21 -4.21 -9.84
C THR A 293 -1.71 -4.13 -8.38
N TYR A 294 -0.93 -4.63 -7.42
CA TYR A 294 -1.22 -4.50 -5.99
C TYR A 294 -0.67 -3.17 -5.44
N PRO A 295 -1.41 -2.47 -4.55
CA PRO A 295 -0.87 -1.33 -3.84
C PRO A 295 0.19 -1.82 -2.86
N ARG A 296 1.45 -1.47 -3.13
CA ARG A 296 2.60 -1.92 -2.33
C ARG A 296 3.10 -0.79 -1.46
N PHE A 297 3.38 -1.08 -0.19
CA PHE A 297 3.98 -0.11 0.73
C PHE A 297 5.38 0.20 0.24
N PHE A 298 5.74 1.48 0.11
CA PHE A 298 7.04 1.88 -0.42
C PHE A 298 7.63 3.06 0.35
N THR A 299 8.94 3.18 0.20
CA THR A 299 9.70 4.38 0.58
C THR A 299 10.56 4.86 -0.59
N TYR A 300 10.82 6.15 -0.63
CA TYR A 300 11.87 6.74 -1.48
C TYR A 300 12.62 7.84 -0.70
N TRP A 301 13.80 8.21 -1.18
CA TRP A 301 14.52 9.40 -0.72
C TRP A 301 15.45 9.91 -1.83
N THR A 302 15.84 11.19 -1.80
CA THR A 302 16.96 11.75 -2.60
C THR A 302 17.54 12.98 -1.89
N SER A 303 18.77 13.38 -2.22
CA SER A 303 19.41 14.60 -1.73
C SER A 303 20.05 15.45 -2.85
N ASP A 304 19.84 15.10 -4.11
CA ASP A 304 20.37 15.81 -5.29
C ASP A 304 19.32 16.04 -6.39
N ALA A 305 18.05 16.23 -6.01
CA ALA A 305 16.93 16.40 -6.92
C ALA A 305 16.79 15.28 -7.97
N TYR A 306 16.87 14.02 -7.52
CA TYR A 306 16.71 12.81 -8.35
C TYR A 306 17.71 12.72 -9.52
N ARG A 307 18.95 13.21 -9.34
CA ARG A 307 19.97 13.20 -10.40
C ARG A 307 20.85 11.96 -10.36
N SER A 308 21.38 11.64 -9.19
CA SER A 308 22.29 10.50 -8.97
C SER A 308 22.03 9.79 -7.63
N THR A 309 21.59 10.52 -6.61
CA THR A 309 21.26 9.97 -5.28
C THR A 309 19.83 9.44 -5.21
N GLY A 310 19.57 8.61 -4.20
CA GLY A 310 18.24 8.17 -3.85
C GLY A 310 17.96 6.71 -4.18
N CYS A 311 16.94 6.16 -3.51
CA CYS A 311 16.63 4.75 -3.55
C CYS A 311 15.17 4.45 -3.18
N TYR A 312 14.54 3.53 -3.91
CA TYR A 312 13.31 2.85 -3.52
C TYR A 312 13.58 1.75 -2.51
N ASN A 313 12.84 1.74 -1.41
CA ASN A 313 12.78 0.63 -0.45
C ASN A 313 14.19 0.26 0.08
N LEU A 314 14.54 -1.04 0.05
CA LEU A 314 15.87 -1.57 0.40
C LEU A 314 16.68 -1.99 -0.85
N LEU A 315 16.39 -1.45 -2.04
CA LEU A 315 17.06 -1.86 -3.30
C LEU A 315 18.50 -1.32 -3.44
N CYS A 316 18.92 -0.51 -2.48
CA CYS A 316 20.19 0.18 -2.36
C CYS A 316 20.35 0.64 -0.90
N SER A 317 21.56 1.07 -0.51
CA SER A 317 21.80 1.59 0.84
C SER A 317 21.14 2.96 1.06
N GLY A 318 20.74 3.23 2.30
CA GLY A 318 20.19 4.54 2.72
C GLY A 318 19.09 4.48 3.79
N PHE A 319 18.25 3.44 3.80
CA PHE A 319 17.25 3.24 4.85
C PHE A 319 17.65 2.05 5.75
N VAL A 320 17.77 2.29 7.05
CA VAL A 320 18.04 1.26 8.07
C VAL A 320 16.70 0.79 8.64
N GLN A 321 16.23 -0.39 8.22
CA GLN A 321 15.04 -1.03 8.79
C GLN A 321 15.37 -1.64 10.15
N THR A 322 14.51 -1.45 11.16
CA THR A 322 14.75 -1.86 12.55
C THR A 322 13.84 -3.00 13.02
N ASN A 323 12.83 -3.37 12.23
CA ASN A 323 11.71 -4.20 12.68
C ASN A 323 11.54 -5.51 11.87
N ARG A 324 10.87 -6.49 12.49
CA ARG A 324 10.64 -7.84 11.95
C ARG A 324 9.22 -8.12 11.39
N ARG A 325 8.37 -7.08 11.28
CA ARG A 325 6.93 -7.17 10.98
C ARG A 325 6.48 -6.51 9.68
N ILE A 326 7.13 -5.44 9.24
CA ILE A 326 6.76 -4.68 8.03
C ILE A 326 7.83 -4.88 6.96
N ALA A 327 7.46 -5.48 5.83
CA ALA A 327 8.30 -5.65 4.66
C ALA A 327 8.09 -4.46 3.71
N ILE A 328 9.10 -3.61 3.53
CA ILE A 328 9.00 -2.52 2.55
C ILE A 328 9.01 -3.12 1.13
N GLY A 329 8.06 -2.71 0.30
CA GLY A 329 7.80 -3.23 -1.03
C GLY A 329 6.71 -4.29 -1.10
N ALA A 330 6.24 -4.86 0.02
CA ALA A 330 5.18 -5.88 0.02
C ALA A 330 3.77 -5.29 -0.15
N ALA A 331 2.85 -6.11 -0.65
CA ALA A 331 1.48 -5.70 -0.97
C ALA A 331 0.62 -5.44 0.28
N ILE A 332 -0.17 -4.38 0.23
CA ILE A 332 -1.06 -3.94 1.30
C ILE A 332 -2.44 -4.62 1.16
N SER A 333 -2.99 -5.06 2.29
CA SER A 333 -4.32 -5.65 2.38
C SER A 333 -4.93 -5.42 3.77
N PRO A 334 -6.26 -5.21 3.89
CA PRO A 334 -7.25 -5.06 2.81
C PRO A 334 -7.10 -3.74 2.03
N ARG A 335 -7.77 -3.67 0.87
CA ARG A 335 -7.82 -2.48 -0.02
C ARG A 335 -9.25 -1.99 -0.19
N SER A 336 -9.43 -0.67 -0.37
CA SER A 336 -10.75 -0.05 -0.45
C SER A 336 -11.49 -0.39 -1.76
N SER A 337 -12.82 -0.27 -1.74
CA SER A 337 -13.67 -0.47 -2.91
C SER A 337 -14.81 0.55 -3.02
N TYR A 338 -15.26 0.84 -4.24
CA TYR A 338 -16.27 1.85 -4.52
C TYR A 338 -17.63 1.45 -3.92
N ARG A 339 -18.14 2.26 -3.00
CA ARG A 339 -19.30 2.01 -2.10
C ARG A 339 -19.15 0.77 -1.21
N GLY A 340 -17.93 0.30 -0.98
CA GLY A 340 -17.62 -0.80 -0.07
C GLY A 340 -16.72 -0.39 1.09
N GLY A 341 -16.04 -1.37 1.71
CA GLY A 341 -15.11 -1.13 2.81
C GLY A 341 -14.03 -0.12 2.44
N GLN A 342 -13.72 0.77 3.38
CA GLN A 342 -12.67 1.79 3.25
C GLN A 342 -11.56 1.48 4.25
N PHE A 343 -10.33 1.46 3.76
CA PHE A 343 -9.15 1.12 4.55
C PHE A 343 -8.04 2.14 4.29
N ASP A 344 -7.38 2.57 5.35
CA ASP A 344 -6.22 3.44 5.29
C ASP A 344 -5.06 2.91 6.13
N ILE A 345 -3.84 3.30 5.76
CA ILE A 345 -2.64 3.10 6.57
C ILE A 345 -2.29 4.42 7.26
N SER A 346 -1.87 4.39 8.52
CA SER A 346 -1.25 5.60 9.12
C SER A 346 0.26 5.56 8.92
N LEU A 347 0.83 6.67 8.46
CA LEU A 347 2.28 6.87 8.39
C LEU A 347 2.66 8.11 9.19
N LEU A 348 3.75 8.03 9.95
CA LEU A 348 4.42 9.14 10.60
C LEU A 348 5.90 9.14 10.17
N ILE A 349 6.37 10.27 9.65
CA ILE A 349 7.77 10.56 9.36
C ILE A 349 8.19 11.68 10.31
N TRP A 350 9.28 11.55 11.07
CA TRP A 350 9.79 12.64 11.91
C TRP A 350 11.29 12.56 12.14
N LYS A 351 11.88 13.71 12.48
CA LYS A 351 13.29 13.86 12.79
C LYS A 351 13.49 13.71 14.30
N ASP A 352 14.20 12.65 14.68
CA ASP A 352 14.62 12.42 16.07
C ASP A 352 15.44 13.63 16.59
N PRO A 353 15.02 14.30 17.68
CA PRO A 353 15.76 15.43 18.24
C PRO A 353 17.17 15.07 18.72
N LYS A 354 17.39 13.82 19.15
CA LYS A 354 18.64 13.39 19.81
C LYS A 354 19.77 13.11 18.82
N HIS A 355 19.51 12.40 17.73
CA HIS A 355 20.52 12.02 16.73
C HIS A 355 20.25 12.63 15.34
N GLY A 356 19.16 13.39 15.18
CA GLY A 356 18.80 14.09 13.94
C GLY A 356 18.38 13.19 12.78
N HIS A 357 18.21 11.88 13.01
CA HIS A 357 17.84 10.90 11.99
C HIS A 357 16.33 10.97 11.71
N TRP A 358 15.93 10.71 10.46
CA TRP A 358 14.52 10.70 10.09
C TRP A 358 13.94 9.30 10.26
N TRP A 359 13.03 9.13 11.20
CA TRP A 359 12.35 7.87 11.48
C TRP A 359 11.02 7.76 10.73
N LEU A 360 10.67 6.53 10.39
CA LEU A 360 9.42 6.14 9.75
C LEU A 360 8.67 5.17 10.68
N GLN A 361 7.38 5.44 10.91
CA GLN A 361 6.45 4.56 11.59
C GLN A 361 5.28 4.21 10.66
N PHE A 362 4.82 2.96 10.75
CA PHE A 362 3.64 2.41 10.11
C PHE A 362 2.58 2.03 11.16
N GLY A 363 1.32 2.36 10.88
CA GLY A 363 0.18 2.07 11.74
C GLY A 363 0.24 2.68 13.14
N SER A 364 -0.40 2.00 14.09
CA SER A 364 -0.58 2.35 15.51
C SER A 364 0.68 2.49 16.36
N GLY A 365 1.86 2.09 15.87
CA GLY A 365 3.10 2.12 16.65
C GLY A 365 4.31 1.38 16.08
N THR A 366 4.21 0.75 14.91
CA THR A 366 5.30 -0.07 14.37
C THR A 366 6.36 0.83 13.73
N LEU A 367 7.43 1.11 14.45
CA LEU A 367 8.64 1.71 13.88
C LEU A 367 9.12 0.83 12.72
N VAL A 368 9.28 1.40 11.53
CA VAL A 368 9.78 0.69 10.36
C VAL A 368 11.31 0.71 10.38
N GLY A 369 11.88 1.90 10.58
CA GLY A 369 13.31 2.18 10.48
C GLY A 369 13.59 3.67 10.31
N TYR A 370 14.78 4.03 9.83
CA TYR A 370 15.20 5.41 9.65
C TYR A 370 16.13 5.67 8.45
N TRP A 371 16.11 6.92 7.95
CA TRP A 371 17.14 7.48 7.08
C TRP A 371 18.15 8.28 7.93
N PRO A 372 19.44 7.92 7.92
CA PRO A 372 20.48 8.66 8.64
C PRO A 372 20.63 10.11 8.16
N ALA A 373 20.89 11.02 9.11
CA ALA A 373 20.98 12.46 8.84
C ALA A 373 22.07 12.87 7.83
N PHE A 374 23.13 12.06 7.66
CA PHE A 374 24.25 12.37 6.77
C PHE A 374 23.92 12.24 5.28
N LEU A 375 22.82 11.56 4.92
CA LEU A 375 22.41 11.40 3.51
C LEU A 375 21.95 12.71 2.88
N PHE A 376 21.60 13.70 3.71
CA PHE A 376 20.90 14.92 3.32
C PHE A 376 21.79 16.15 3.49
N THR A 377 21.64 17.11 2.58
CA THR A 377 22.24 18.44 2.69
C THR A 377 21.31 19.36 3.49
N HIS A 378 20.04 19.42 3.11
CA HIS A 378 19.04 20.32 3.69
C HIS A 378 18.20 19.63 4.77
N LEU A 379 17.68 18.43 4.52
CA LEU A 379 16.87 17.69 5.51
C LEU A 379 17.67 17.27 6.75
N LYS A 380 19.01 17.36 6.73
CA LYS A 380 19.87 17.28 7.92
C LYS A 380 19.50 18.32 8.99
N GLN A 381 18.98 19.47 8.59
CA GLN A 381 18.45 20.51 9.48
C GLN A 381 16.95 20.29 9.75
N HIS A 382 16.11 20.58 8.74
CA HIS A 382 14.65 20.47 8.78
C HIS A 382 14.06 20.46 7.35
N GLY A 383 12.77 20.13 7.21
CA GLY A 383 11.98 20.38 6.01
C GLY A 383 11.57 21.86 5.86
N SER A 384 11.35 22.33 4.64
CA SER A 384 10.77 23.64 4.31
C SER A 384 9.35 23.54 3.71
N MET A 385 8.97 22.34 3.27
CA MET A 385 7.62 22.00 2.79
C MET A 385 7.27 20.56 3.17
N VAL A 386 6.00 20.31 3.44
CA VAL A 386 5.41 18.97 3.52
C VAL A 386 4.28 18.88 2.49
N GLN A 387 4.22 17.78 1.75
CA GLN A 387 3.14 17.47 0.82
C GLN A 387 2.48 16.13 1.16
N PHE A 388 1.22 16.01 0.80
CA PHE A 388 0.37 14.83 0.96
C PHE A 388 -0.48 14.70 -0.31
N GLY A 389 -0.65 13.51 -0.88
CA GLY A 389 -1.54 13.34 -2.04
C GLY A 389 -1.07 12.30 -3.03
N GLY A 390 -1.58 12.41 -4.26
CA GLY A 390 -1.29 11.49 -5.36
C GLY A 390 -0.35 12.06 -6.41
N GLU A 391 0.39 11.15 -7.05
CA GLU A 391 1.24 11.37 -8.22
C GLU A 391 0.98 10.23 -9.21
N ILE A 392 0.89 10.54 -10.50
CA ILE A 392 0.85 9.56 -11.60
C ILE A 392 1.91 9.90 -12.65
N VAL A 393 2.28 8.91 -13.46
CA VAL A 393 3.06 9.13 -14.69
C VAL A 393 2.15 9.07 -15.91
N ASN A 394 2.24 10.08 -16.77
CA ASN A 394 1.56 10.18 -18.06
C ASN A 394 2.58 10.01 -19.20
N THR A 395 2.71 8.79 -19.72
CA THR A 395 3.55 8.50 -20.90
C THR A 395 2.90 8.92 -22.22
N ARG A 396 1.62 9.29 -22.18
CA ARG A 396 0.73 9.51 -23.33
C ARG A 396 0.62 8.29 -24.27
N PRO A 397 0.18 7.13 -23.77
CA PRO A 397 0.00 5.93 -24.58
C PRO A 397 -1.01 6.21 -25.70
N GLY A 398 -0.61 5.96 -26.95
CA GLY A 398 -1.41 6.30 -28.13
C GLY A 398 -1.50 7.80 -28.47
N GLY A 399 -0.65 8.65 -27.88
CA GLY A 399 -0.56 10.09 -28.17
C GLY A 399 -1.55 10.98 -27.39
N SER A 400 -2.63 10.41 -26.86
CA SER A 400 -3.59 11.08 -25.97
C SER A 400 -3.16 11.06 -24.49
N HIS A 401 -3.94 11.68 -23.59
CA HIS A 401 -3.73 11.51 -22.16
C HIS A 401 -3.78 10.03 -21.74
N THR A 402 -3.03 9.64 -20.70
CA THR A 402 -3.13 8.30 -20.10
C THR A 402 -4.49 8.06 -19.43
N SER A 403 -4.96 6.81 -19.46
CA SER A 403 -6.07 6.30 -18.65
C SER A 403 -5.61 5.71 -17.30
N THR A 404 -4.36 5.98 -16.88
CA THR A 404 -3.90 5.72 -15.51
C THR A 404 -4.71 6.54 -14.52
N GLN A 405 -5.33 5.85 -13.58
CA GLN A 405 -6.18 6.40 -12.53
C GLN A 405 -5.33 6.90 -11.35
N MET A 406 -5.74 8.00 -10.71
CA MET A 406 -5.14 8.46 -9.45
C MET A 406 -6.08 8.18 -8.27
N GLY A 407 -5.51 7.72 -7.14
CA GLY A 407 -6.27 7.42 -5.94
C GLY A 407 -7.23 6.26 -6.17
N SER A 408 -8.55 6.53 -6.14
CA SER A 408 -9.58 5.54 -6.43
C SER A 408 -9.97 5.45 -7.91
N GLY A 409 -9.47 6.37 -8.75
CA GLY A 409 -9.96 6.57 -10.11
C GLY A 409 -11.20 7.45 -10.23
N HIS A 410 -11.72 7.96 -9.11
CA HIS A 410 -12.87 8.88 -9.06
C HIS A 410 -12.44 10.26 -8.55
N PHE A 411 -13.14 11.30 -9.03
CA PHE A 411 -12.93 12.69 -8.62
C PHE A 411 -13.31 12.92 -7.14
N ALA A 412 -12.57 13.81 -6.49
CA ALA A 412 -12.73 14.25 -5.10
C ALA A 412 -14.17 14.68 -4.75
N GLY A 413 -14.91 15.20 -5.73
CA GLY A 413 -16.31 15.59 -5.59
C GLY A 413 -17.27 14.43 -5.24
N GLU A 414 -16.88 13.17 -5.42
CA GLU A 414 -17.69 12.02 -5.00
C GLU A 414 -17.61 11.70 -3.50
N GLY A 415 -16.58 12.16 -2.78
CA GLY A 415 -16.47 12.04 -1.32
C GLY A 415 -16.25 10.62 -0.77
N PHE A 416 -16.62 10.41 0.50
CA PHE A 416 -16.34 9.16 1.23
C PHE A 416 -16.94 7.92 0.58
N GLY A 417 -16.21 6.80 0.66
CA GLY A 417 -16.63 5.54 0.05
C GLY A 417 -16.35 5.45 -1.45
N LYS A 418 -15.79 6.49 -2.08
CA LYS A 418 -15.75 6.63 -3.54
C LYS A 418 -14.50 7.32 -4.07
N ALA A 419 -14.20 8.52 -3.57
CA ALA A 419 -12.94 9.22 -3.82
C ALA A 419 -11.88 8.72 -2.83
N SER A 420 -10.61 8.77 -3.23
CA SER A 420 -9.50 8.55 -2.28
C SER A 420 -9.36 9.74 -1.34
N TYR A 421 -8.81 9.53 -0.15
CA TYR A 421 -8.62 10.58 0.84
C TYR A 421 -7.31 10.49 1.61
N PHE A 422 -6.89 11.63 2.13
CA PHE A 422 -6.01 11.73 3.30
C PHE A 422 -6.82 12.36 4.43
N ARG A 423 -6.67 11.84 5.65
CA ARG A 423 -7.23 12.43 6.88
C ARG A 423 -6.19 12.47 7.99
N ASN A 424 -6.52 13.13 9.09
CA ASN A 424 -5.64 13.29 10.25
C ASN A 424 -4.29 13.95 9.87
N LEU A 425 -4.34 14.96 9.00
CA LEU A 425 -3.15 15.67 8.51
C LEU A 425 -2.49 16.45 9.65
N GLN A 426 -1.28 16.02 10.04
CA GLN A 426 -0.48 16.60 11.12
C GLN A 426 0.98 16.81 10.66
N VAL A 427 1.69 17.71 11.31
CA VAL A 427 3.13 17.96 11.14
C VAL A 427 3.83 17.94 12.50
N VAL A 428 5.12 17.63 12.51
CA VAL A 428 5.97 17.78 13.70
C VAL A 428 6.77 19.07 13.57
N ASP A 429 6.87 19.84 14.65
CA ASP A 429 7.63 21.09 14.71
C ASP A 429 8.93 20.97 15.53
N TRP A 430 9.59 22.11 15.78
CA TRP A 430 10.95 22.18 16.29
C TRP A 430 11.14 21.62 17.70
N ASP A 431 10.10 21.63 18.54
CA ASP A 431 10.15 21.09 19.91
C ASP A 431 9.71 19.62 19.97
N ASN A 432 9.55 18.96 18.81
CA ASN A 432 9.04 17.60 18.64
C ASN A 432 7.54 17.47 19.02
N THR A 433 6.70 18.48 18.82
CA THR A 433 5.24 18.36 19.04
C THR A 433 4.49 18.04 17.75
N LEU A 434 3.54 17.11 17.82
CA LEU A 434 2.69 16.69 16.70
C LEU A 434 1.44 17.59 16.60
N LEU A 435 1.51 18.59 15.73
CA LEU A 435 0.47 19.61 15.55
C LEU A 435 -0.47 19.29 14.37
N PRO A 436 -1.78 19.58 14.46
CA PRO A 436 -2.66 19.61 13.29
C PRO A 436 -2.14 20.56 12.22
N VAL A 437 -2.26 20.18 10.95
CA VAL A 437 -1.88 21.05 9.83
C VAL A 437 -2.68 22.38 9.86
N SER A 438 -1.97 23.51 9.86
CA SER A 438 -2.53 24.85 9.66
C SER A 438 -2.27 25.34 8.24
N ASN A 439 -3.22 26.05 7.63
CA ASN A 439 -3.08 26.67 6.31
C ASN A 439 -2.74 25.68 5.17
N LEU A 440 -3.41 24.52 5.16
CA LEU A 440 -3.33 23.55 4.06
C LEU A 440 -3.70 24.21 2.73
N LYS A 441 -2.76 24.28 1.79
CA LYS A 441 -3.02 24.65 0.40
C LYS A 441 -3.28 23.38 -0.40
N ILE A 442 -4.07 23.47 -1.47
CA ILE A 442 -4.32 22.36 -2.40
C ILE A 442 -3.91 22.77 -3.82
N LEU A 443 -3.39 21.80 -4.58
CA LEU A 443 -2.96 21.94 -5.96
C LEU A 443 -3.30 20.66 -6.74
N ALA A 444 -3.76 20.80 -7.97
CA ALA A 444 -3.75 19.72 -8.96
C ALA A 444 -3.28 20.29 -10.30
N ASP A 445 -2.37 19.59 -10.97
CA ASP A 445 -1.73 20.11 -12.20
C ASP A 445 -2.72 20.16 -13.37
N HIS A 446 -3.60 19.16 -13.48
CA HIS A 446 -4.69 19.10 -14.46
C HIS A 446 -6.02 18.73 -13.79
N PRO A 447 -6.76 19.71 -13.22
CA PRO A 447 -8.02 19.47 -12.49
C PRO A 447 -9.12 18.71 -13.25
N ASN A 448 -9.08 18.71 -14.58
CA ASN A 448 -10.01 17.95 -15.43
C ASN A 448 -9.66 16.45 -15.56
N CYS A 449 -8.43 16.07 -15.21
CA CYS A 449 -7.92 14.70 -15.25
C CYS A 449 -7.94 14.07 -13.85
N TYR A 450 -7.53 14.86 -12.85
CA TYR A 450 -7.48 14.52 -11.42
C TYR A 450 -7.76 15.79 -10.59
N ASP A 451 -8.75 15.78 -9.69
CA ASP A 451 -9.06 16.93 -8.81
C ASP A 451 -8.78 16.64 -7.33
N ILE A 452 -8.79 17.70 -6.52
CA ILE A 452 -8.55 17.66 -5.07
C ILE A 452 -9.49 18.65 -4.37
N ARG A 453 -10.04 18.27 -3.21
CA ARG A 453 -10.94 19.10 -2.39
C ARG A 453 -10.61 18.93 -0.91
N GLY A 454 -10.08 20.00 -0.30
CA GLY A 454 -9.79 20.06 1.12
C GLY A 454 -11.03 20.25 2.00
N GLY A 455 -10.91 19.89 3.27
CA GLY A 455 -11.92 20.11 4.30
C GLY A 455 -11.35 19.96 5.71
N THR A 456 -12.14 20.34 6.71
CA THR A 456 -11.77 20.18 8.12
C THR A 456 -13.00 19.83 8.97
N ASN A 457 -12.89 18.84 9.86
CA ASN A 457 -13.95 18.48 10.80
C ASN A 457 -13.38 17.78 12.06
N ARG A 458 -14.19 17.63 13.11
CA ARG A 458 -13.76 17.09 14.42
C ARG A 458 -13.35 15.61 14.42
N VAL A 459 -13.72 14.84 13.39
CA VAL A 459 -13.51 13.38 13.33
C VAL A 459 -12.34 12.99 12.42
N TRP A 460 -12.05 13.82 11.41
CA TRP A 460 -10.98 13.60 10.43
C TRP A 460 -9.83 14.62 10.55
N GLY A 461 -9.94 15.58 11.47
CA GLY A 461 -9.05 16.74 11.54
C GLY A 461 -9.09 17.53 10.23
N ASN A 462 -7.92 17.95 9.75
CA ASN A 462 -7.76 18.41 8.38
C ASN A 462 -7.63 17.20 7.44
N TYR A 463 -8.33 17.27 6.32
CA TYR A 463 -8.41 16.19 5.34
C TYR A 463 -8.57 16.74 3.92
N PHE A 464 -8.42 15.86 2.91
CA PHE A 464 -8.89 16.14 1.56
C PHE A 464 -9.32 14.85 0.86
N TYR A 465 -10.27 14.99 -0.09
CA TYR A 465 -10.50 13.99 -1.12
C TYR A 465 -9.66 14.34 -2.35
N TYR A 466 -9.16 13.33 -3.07
CA TYR A 466 -8.39 13.50 -4.30
C TYR A 466 -8.57 12.30 -5.23
N GLY A 467 -8.30 12.51 -6.52
CA GLY A 467 -8.22 11.45 -7.52
C GLY A 467 -8.85 11.81 -8.84
N GLY A 468 -8.91 10.83 -9.74
CA GLY A 468 -9.58 10.98 -11.03
C GLY A 468 -9.24 9.85 -12.01
N PRO A 469 -9.99 9.74 -13.12
CA PRO A 469 -9.86 8.66 -14.08
C PRO A 469 -8.66 8.83 -15.04
N GLY A 470 -7.99 9.99 -15.02
CA GLY A 470 -7.12 10.40 -16.12
C GLY A 470 -7.96 10.72 -17.36
N LYS A 471 -7.67 10.05 -18.47
CA LYS A 471 -8.34 10.27 -19.76
C LYS A 471 -9.88 10.19 -19.66
N ASN A 472 -10.55 11.29 -20.01
CA ASN A 472 -12.01 11.42 -20.01
C ASN A 472 -12.45 12.58 -20.96
N PRO A 473 -13.74 12.83 -21.20
CA PRO A 473 -14.18 13.88 -22.14
C PRO A 473 -13.72 15.31 -21.84
N ARG A 474 -13.22 15.61 -20.63
CA ARG A 474 -12.62 16.91 -20.24
C ARG A 474 -11.08 16.89 -20.22
N CYS A 475 -10.48 15.73 -20.48
CA CYS A 475 -9.05 15.44 -20.46
C CYS A 475 -8.73 14.35 -21.53
N PRO A 476 -8.63 14.71 -22.82
CA PRO A 476 -8.73 13.77 -23.94
C PRO A 476 -7.47 12.92 -24.25
#